data_AF-N1TZL2-F1
#
_entry.id   AF-N1TZL2-F1
#
_cell.length_a   1.000
_cell.length_b   1.000
_cell.length_c   1.000
_cell.angle_alpha   90.00
_cell.angle_beta   90.00
_cell.angle_gamma   90.00
#
_symmetry.space_group_name_H-M   'P 1'
#
loop_
_entity.id
_entity.type
_entity.pdbx_description
1 polymer ?
#
loop_
_entity_poly.entity_id
_entity_poly.type
_entity_poly.pdbx_seq_one_letter_code
_entity_poly.pdbx_strand_id
1 'polypeptide(L)' 'MTPTRAIETFILCQKKHEPISEEVILVLDSFESWNEIELIGLLNASFYFPDILNEYRSEQAIRLLLEKFRQKIVEIPIQ' A
#
# COMPACT_ATOMS: atom_id res chain seq x y z
N MET A 1 -2.52 12.39 7.46
CA MET A 1 -1.87 12.22 6.13
C MET A 1 -2.68 11.23 5.28
N THR A 2 -2.69 11.34 3.94
CA THR A 2 -3.37 10.36 3.05
C THR A 2 -2.45 9.18 2.71
N PRO A 3 -2.99 8.01 2.30
CA PRO A 3 -2.21 6.86 1.83
C PRO A 3 -1.14 7.20 0.78
N THR A 4 -1.55 7.88 -0.30
CA THR A 4 -0.63 8.33 -1.36
C THR A 4 0.48 9.19 -0.80
N ARG A 5 0.15 10.11 0.12
CA ARG A 5 1.14 11.00 0.72
C ARG A 5 2.11 10.26 1.64
N ALA A 6 1.66 9.21 2.32
CA ALA A 6 2.53 8.37 3.13
C ALA A 6 3.54 7.60 2.27
N ILE A 7 3.10 7.01 1.14
CA ILE A 7 4.00 6.36 0.18
C ILE A 7 5.03 7.36 -0.37
N GLU A 8 4.59 8.53 -0.84
CA GLU A 8 5.47 9.57 -1.37
C GLU A 8 6.50 10.03 -0.34
N THR A 9 6.07 10.27 0.90
CA THR A 9 6.94 10.70 1.99
C THR A 9 7.97 9.62 2.31
N PHE A 10 7.55 8.35 2.42
CA PHE A 10 8.45 7.24 2.63
C PHE A 10 9.54 7.17 1.56
N ILE A 11 9.15 7.23 0.28
CA ILE A 11 10.08 7.20 -0.86
C ILE A 11 11.06 8.38 -0.81
N LEU A 12 10.57 9.57 -0.46
CA LEU A 12 11.40 10.77 -0.35
C LEU A 12 12.43 10.63 0.76
N CYS A 13 12.02 10.16 1.95
CA CYS A 13 12.92 9.92 3.08
C CYS A 13 13.99 8.89 2.72
N GLN A 14 13.60 7.77 2.10
CA GLN A 14 14.54 6.75 1.62
C GLN A 14 15.57 7.32 0.63
N LYS A 15 15.14 8.08 -0.39
CA LYS A 15 16.05 8.70 -1.36
C LYS A 15 17.01 9.70 -0.73
N LYS A 16 16.56 10.41 0.31
CA LYS A 16 17.35 11.42 1.02
C LYS A 16 18.17 10.87 2.18
N HIS A 17 18.02 9.59 2.51
CA HIS A 17 18.59 8.98 3.72
C HIS A 17 18.15 9.71 5.00
N GLU A 18 16.90 10.19 5.01
CA GLU A 18 16.27 10.83 6.16
C GLU A 18 15.47 9.80 6.97
N PRO A 19 15.35 9.96 8.30
CA PRO A 19 14.49 9.10 9.10
C PRO A 19 13.03 9.24 8.69
N ILE A 20 12.33 8.12 8.62
CA ILE A 20 10.89 8.08 8.36
C ILE A 20 10.16 8.34 9.68
N SER A 21 9.20 9.26 9.68
CA SER A 21 8.43 9.55 10.89
C SER A 21 7.46 8.42 11.25
N GLU A 22 7.17 8.27 12.54
CA GLU A 22 6.18 7.30 13.04
C GLU A 22 4.80 7.51 12.41
N GLU A 23 4.39 8.76 12.13
CA GLU A 23 3.13 9.06 11.45
C GLU A 23 3.05 8.40 10.06
N VAL A 24 4.15 8.41 9.29
CA VAL A 24 4.20 7.77 7.97
C VAL A 24 4.04 6.26 8.13
N ILE A 25 4.73 5.66 9.09
CA ILE A 25 4.65 4.22 9.36
C ILE A 25 3.23 3.81 9.78
N LEU A 26 2.62 4.56 10.71
CA LEU A 26 1.25 4.31 11.17
C LEU A 26 0.23 4.37 10.02
N VAL A 27 0.38 5.34 9.12
CA VAL A 27 -0.48 5.42 7.93
C VAL A 27 -0.22 4.24 7.01
N LEU A 28 1.03 3.88 6.73
CA LEU A 28 1.34 2.70 5.92
C LEU A 28 0.79 1.41 6.55
N ASP A 29 0.84 1.24 7.88
CA ASP A 29 0.28 0.07 8.58
C ASP A 29 -1.27 0.03 8.52
N SER A 30 -1.95 1.13 8.17
CA SER A 30 -3.40 1.15 7.93
C SER A 30 -3.83 0.60 6.55
N PHE A 31 -2.92 -0.01 5.78
CA PHE A 31 -3.15 -0.43 4.39
C PHE A 31 -4.39 -1.32 4.18
N GLU A 32 -4.83 -2.07 5.18
CA GLU A 32 -6.00 -2.95 5.07
C GLU A 32 -7.31 -2.21 4.74
N SER A 33 -7.40 -0.92 5.08
CA SER A 33 -8.57 -0.08 4.78
C SER A 33 -8.44 0.73 3.49
N TRP A 34 -7.35 0.58 2.76
CA TRP A 34 -7.07 1.39 1.56
C TRP A 34 -7.86 0.90 0.36
N ASN A 35 -8.04 1.80 -0.61
CA ASN A 35 -8.70 1.45 -1.87
C ASN A 35 -7.73 0.76 -2.84
N GLU A 36 -8.27 0.23 -3.95
CA GLU A 36 -7.49 -0.52 -4.94
C GLU A 36 -6.32 0.29 -5.52
N ILE A 37 -6.52 1.59 -5.82
CA ILE A 37 -5.47 2.44 -6.40
C ILE A 37 -4.32 2.64 -5.43
N GLU A 38 -4.62 2.87 -4.16
CA GLU A 38 -3.63 3.07 -3.10
C GLU A 38 -2.84 1.78 -2.83
N LEU A 39 -3.50 0.63 -2.83
CA LEU A 39 -2.86 -0.68 -2.68
C LEU A 39 -1.96 -1.03 -3.87
N ILE A 40 -2.37 -0.71 -5.10
CA ILE A 40 -1.52 -0.83 -6.29
C ILE A 40 -0.30 0.09 -6.16
N GLY A 41 -0.50 1.33 -5.69
CA GLY A 41 0.59 2.28 -5.45
C GLY A 41 1.62 1.75 -4.45
N LEU A 42 1.15 1.18 -3.35
CA LEU A 42 1.98 0.56 -2.32
C LEU A 42 2.79 -0.63 -2.89
N LEU A 43 2.13 -1.52 -3.64
CA LEU A 43 2.77 -2.69 -4.26
C LEU A 43 3.80 -2.30 -5.33
N ASN A 44 3.52 -1.25 -6.10
CA ASN A 44 4.47 -0.74 -7.08
C ASN A 44 5.68 -0.09 -6.39
N ALA A 45 5.47 0.65 -5.31
CA ALA A 45 6.54 1.25 -4.53
C ALA A 45 7.48 0.18 -3.94
N SER A 46 6.93 -0.95 -3.46
CA SER A 46 7.74 -2.02 -2.85
C SER A 46 8.72 -2.69 -3.82
N PHE A 47 8.47 -2.61 -5.14
CA PHE A 47 9.42 -3.12 -6.14
C PHE A 47 10.73 -2.33 -6.17
N TYR A 48 10.67 -1.03 -5.86
CA TYR A 48 11.84 -0.14 -5.85
C TYR A 48 12.37 0.15 -4.44
N PHE A 49 11.51 0.05 -3.43
CA PHE A 49 11.81 0.33 -2.02
C PHE A 49 11.28 -0.82 -1.15
N PRO A 50 11.98 -1.97 -1.09
CA PRO A 50 11.48 -3.16 -0.42
C PRO A 50 11.21 -2.95 1.08
N ASP A 51 11.95 -2.04 1.72
CA ASP A 51 11.79 -1.68 3.15
C ASP A 51 10.44 -1.02 3.45
N ILE A 52 9.65 -0.64 2.45
CA ILE A 52 8.28 -0.17 2.66
C ILE A 52 7.38 -1.32 3.13
N LEU A 53 7.77 -2.58 2.92
CA LEU A 53 7.07 -3.75 3.43
C LEU A 53 7.63 -4.17 4.78
N ASN A 54 6.82 -4.89 5.54
CA ASN A 54 7.25 -5.55 6.77
C ASN A 54 6.49 -6.89 6.92
N GLU A 55 6.68 -7.58 8.05
CA GLU A 55 6.00 -8.86 8.31
C GLU A 55 4.47 -8.77 8.28
N TYR A 56 3.92 -7.60 8.63
CA TYR A 56 2.49 -7.34 8.67
C TYR A 56 1.96 -6.82 7.32
N ARG A 57 2.50 -5.69 6.84
CA ARG A 57 2.30 -5.13 5.50
C ARG A 57 3.19 -5.86 4.50
N SER A 58 2.86 -7.12 4.24
CA SER A 58 3.57 -7.97 3.29
C SER A 58 2.99 -7.85 1.87
N GLU A 59 3.78 -8.21 0.86
CA GLU A 59 3.30 -8.30 -0.53
C GLU A 59 2.08 -9.23 -0.64
N GLN A 60 2.10 -10.36 0.05
CA GLN A 60 0.99 -11.31 0.04
C GLN A 60 -0.30 -10.70 0.61
N ALA A 61 -0.20 -9.97 1.73
CA ALA A 61 -1.36 -9.30 2.33
C ALA A 61 -1.97 -8.26 1.37
N ILE A 62 -1.14 -7.46 0.71
CA ILE A 62 -1.59 -6.46 -0.27
C ILE A 62 -2.28 -7.14 -1.46
N ARG A 63 -1.70 -8.24 -1.99
CA ARG A 63 -2.28 -9.00 -3.10
C ARG A 63 -3.64 -9.60 -2.76
N LEU A 64 -3.81 -10.14 -1.55
CA LEU A 64 -5.10 -10.67 -1.08
C LEU A 64 -6.19 -9.59 -1.02
N LEU A 65 -5.83 -8.35 -0.63
CA LEU A 65 -6.78 -7.24 -0.64
C LEU A 65 -7.18 -6.86 -2.07
N LEU A 66 -6.22 -6.79 -3.00
CA LEU A 66 -6.47 -6.52 -4.42
C LEU A 66 -7.37 -7.57 -5.07
N GLU A 67 -7.25 -8.84 -4.67
CA GLU A 67 -8.14 -9.91 -5.14
C GLU A 67 -9.61 -9.67 -4.77
N LYS A 68 -9.88 -9.13 -3.58
CA LYS A 68 -11.24 -8.80 -3.13
C LYS A 68 -11.88 -7.72 -4.01
N PHE A 69 -11.10 -6.77 -4.52
CA PHE A 69 -11.60 -5.76 -5.46
C PHE A 69 -11.93 -6.38 -6.83
N ARG A 70 -11.08 -7.30 -7.33
CA ARG A 70 -11.36 -8.03 -8.57
C ARG A 70 -12.65 -8.86 -8.49
N GLN A 71 -12.90 -9.54 -7.38
CA GLN A 71 -14.11 -10.35 -7.19
C GLN A 71 -15.39 -9.51 -7.23
N LYS A 72 -15.38 -8.30 -6.64
CA LYS A 72 -16.53 -7.37 -6.66
C LYS A 72 -16.93 -6.94 -8.07
N ILE A 73 -16.01 -6.93 -9.03
CA ILE A 73 -16.29 -6.55 -10.42
C ILE A 73 -16.95 -7.72 -11.19
N VAL A 74 -16.70 -8.96 -10.79
CA VAL A 74 -17.20 -10.16 -11.50
C VAL A 74 -18.66 -10.51 -11.13
N GLU A 75 -19.18 -10.02 -10.00
CA GLU A 75 -20.57 -10.25 -9.55
C GLU A 75 -21.61 -9.39 -10.29
N ILE A 76 -21.59 -9.33 -11.63
CA ILE A 76 -22.71 -8.81 -12.42
C ILE A 76 -23.60 -10.00 -12.81
N PRO A 77 -24.77 -10.22 -12.19
CA PRO A 77 -25.71 -11.23 -12.65
C PRO A 77 -26.20 -10.84 -14.04
N ILE A 78 -25.86 -11.65 -15.04
CA ILE A 78 -26.48 -11.58 -16.36
C ILE A 78 -27.90 -12.14 -16.19
N GLN A 79 -28.90 -11.27 -16.20
CA GLN A 79 -30.32 -11.64 -16.28
C GLN A 79 -30.75 -11.85 -17.73
#